data_AF-A0A6F8TY45-F1
#
_entry.id   AF-A0A6F8TY45-F1
#
_cell.length_a   1.000
_cell.length_b   1.000
_cell.length_c   1.000
_cell.angle_alpha   90.00
_cell.angle_beta   90.00
_cell.angle_gamma   90.00
#
_symmetry.space_group_name_H-M   'P 1'
#
loop_
_entity.id
_entity.type
_entity.pdbx_description
1 polymer ?
#
loop_
_entity_poly.entity_id
_entity_poly.type
_entity_poly.pdbx_seq_one_letter_code
_entity_poly.pdbx_strand_id
1 'polypeptide(L)'
;MNILKAIIKGTFTIIILGLITMKSLEWALYFFVAKPVAKEIAYDVTSYVEVNDRYFTEESLNEYLDAYRKKDLNIKVLYNQHPDDKRFIVKVDVQANWDSIYSPTAYFHTRSINLGDPPPRSIFARFDNQTEISKKTNVQASKDEDKQIDIPAVAITNKTEAPRPSITDQDIETLIENYVTLGMEAIRDKDFSYIEPLLDPQGKIYNESQGAIQTINEKGLEEEVVTVQVQNINHNSSTDITVKTYEEFIIAYPNGSKKLKGYNSSYRVRVTEQNRPLINETIYVEEVSSEVWSAPSEQASREIIKGACVSCHGGSLEGGVGPKLTDIGSRMTKEEIHTILMNGKGIMPKGLVKTEEAELLADYLVELEH
;
A
#
# COMPACT_ATOMS: atom_id res chain seq x y z
N MET A 1 28.41 -9.50 36.28
CA MET A 1 27.25 -10.17 35.63
C MET A 1 25.94 -9.37 35.75
N ASN A 2 25.63 -8.73 36.89
CA ASN A 2 24.37 -7.98 37.08
C ASN A 2 24.30 -6.62 36.36
N ILE A 3 25.42 -5.91 36.26
CA ILE A 3 25.48 -4.60 35.57
C ILE A 3 25.28 -4.77 34.05
N LEU A 4 25.87 -5.83 33.46
CA LEU A 4 25.73 -6.13 32.03
C LEU A 4 24.28 -6.47 31.64
N LYS A 5 23.56 -7.22 32.50
CA LYS A 5 22.12 -7.52 32.30
C LYS A 5 21.24 -6.28 32.41
N ALA A 6 21.55 -5.36 33.32
CA ALA A 6 20.80 -4.10 33.47
C ALA A 6 21.01 -3.16 32.26
N ILE A 7 22.23 -3.09 31.74
CA ILE A 7 22.56 -2.31 30.52
C ILE A 7 21.83 -2.89 29.30
N ILE A 8 21.87 -4.22 29.11
CA ILE A 8 21.18 -4.89 27.98
C ILE A 8 19.66 -4.72 28.06
N LYS A 9 19.07 -4.75 29.26
CA LYS A 9 17.62 -4.55 29.45
C LYS A 9 17.21 -3.09 29.22
N GLY A 10 18.03 -2.14 29.66
CA GLY A 10 17.84 -0.71 29.43
C GLY A 10 17.93 -0.33 27.94
N THR A 11 18.90 -0.89 27.21
CA THR A 11 19.02 -0.66 25.76
C THR A 11 17.86 -1.28 24.99
N PHE A 12 17.43 -2.50 25.33
CA PHE A 12 16.29 -3.15 24.67
C PHE A 12 14.97 -2.37 24.86
N THR A 13 14.78 -1.78 26.04
CA THR A 13 13.61 -0.96 26.37
C THR A 13 13.58 0.35 25.58
N ILE A 14 14.73 1.00 25.42
CA ILE A 14 14.86 2.22 24.60
C ILE A 14 14.62 1.91 23.12
N ILE A 15 15.07 0.74 22.64
CA ILE A 15 14.86 0.29 21.26
C ILE A 15 13.36 0.04 20.99
N ILE A 16 12.63 -0.63 21.88
CA ILE A 16 11.19 -0.88 21.72
C ILE A 16 10.37 0.42 21.77
N LEU A 17 10.69 1.33 22.69
CA LEU A 17 10.02 2.64 22.76
C LEU A 17 10.29 3.47 21.51
N GLY A 18 11.52 3.38 20.97
CA GLY A 18 11.86 3.91 19.66
C GLY A 18 10.98 3.30 18.57
N LEU A 19 10.83 1.97 18.51
CA LEU A 19 10.02 1.30 17.48
C LEU A 19 8.53 1.68 17.52
N ILE A 20 7.93 1.83 18.70
CA ILE A 20 6.51 2.21 18.84
C ILE A 20 6.29 3.68 18.43
N THR A 21 7.13 4.59 18.92
CA THR A 21 7.07 6.02 18.54
C THR A 21 7.33 6.21 17.04
N MET A 22 8.16 5.36 16.46
CA MET A 22 8.44 5.35 15.03
C MET A 22 7.26 4.81 14.18
N LYS A 23 6.55 3.76 14.63
CA LYS A 23 5.35 3.24 13.93
C LYS A 23 4.14 4.18 14.02
N SER A 24 3.96 4.85 15.15
CA SER A 24 2.91 5.86 15.31
C SER A 24 3.22 7.11 14.48
N LEU A 25 4.49 7.47 14.32
CA LEU A 25 4.92 8.47 13.34
C LEU A 25 4.58 8.00 11.91
N GLU A 26 4.93 6.79 11.51
CA GLU A 26 4.59 6.24 10.18
C GLU A 26 3.08 6.30 9.87
N TRP A 27 2.23 5.93 10.82
CA TRP A 27 0.77 6.02 10.66
C TRP A 27 0.27 7.46 10.57
N ALA A 28 0.78 8.36 11.41
CA ALA A 28 0.43 9.78 11.33
C ALA A 28 0.81 10.36 9.97
N LEU A 29 1.97 9.98 9.45
CA LEU A 29 2.44 10.40 8.13
C LEU A 29 1.59 9.82 7.00
N TYR A 30 1.19 8.56 7.11
CA TYR A 30 0.25 7.98 6.16
C TYR A 30 -1.09 8.73 6.14
N PHE A 31 -1.74 8.90 7.29
CA PHE A 31 -3.10 9.46 7.36
C PHE A 31 -3.18 10.97 7.13
N PHE A 32 -2.18 11.72 7.60
CA PHE A 32 -2.21 13.18 7.53
C PHE A 32 -1.37 13.78 6.39
N VAL A 33 -0.49 12.98 5.76
CA VAL A 33 0.38 13.46 4.68
C VAL A 33 0.17 12.65 3.41
N ALA A 34 0.56 11.38 3.38
CA ALA A 34 0.60 10.59 2.15
C ALA A 34 -0.82 10.38 1.57
N LYS A 35 -1.79 9.96 2.37
CA LYS A 35 -3.17 9.67 1.95
C LYS A 35 -3.93 10.90 1.40
N PRO A 36 -3.98 12.05 2.08
CA PRO A 36 -4.67 13.22 1.53
C PRO A 36 -3.99 13.75 0.27
N VAL A 37 -2.65 13.72 0.20
CA VAL A 37 -1.90 14.15 -0.99
C VAL A 37 -2.14 13.20 -2.16
N ALA A 38 -2.09 11.89 -1.96
CA ALA A 38 -2.41 10.90 -2.99
C ALA A 38 -3.83 11.11 -3.53
N LYS A 39 -4.78 11.39 -2.63
CA LYS A 39 -6.17 11.69 -2.98
C LYS A 39 -6.29 12.94 -3.86
N GLU A 40 -5.71 14.05 -3.41
CA GLU A 40 -5.71 15.33 -4.14
C GLU A 40 -5.10 15.18 -5.54
N ILE A 41 -3.88 14.64 -5.63
CA ILE A 41 -3.19 14.43 -6.90
C ILE A 41 -4.00 13.53 -7.82
N ALA A 42 -4.61 12.47 -7.31
CA ALA A 42 -5.40 11.57 -8.15
C ALA A 42 -6.64 12.25 -8.73
N TYR A 43 -7.35 13.07 -7.95
CA TYR A 43 -8.47 13.86 -8.46
C TYR A 43 -8.02 14.90 -9.48
N ASP A 44 -6.92 15.60 -9.20
CA ASP A 44 -6.41 16.66 -10.05
C ASP A 44 -5.86 16.11 -11.37
N VAL A 45 -5.08 15.03 -11.33
CA VAL A 45 -4.62 14.33 -12.53
C VAL A 45 -5.81 13.84 -13.35
N THR A 46 -6.83 13.31 -12.69
CA THR A 46 -8.03 12.81 -13.40
C THR A 46 -8.78 13.94 -14.07
N SER A 47 -8.96 15.05 -13.37
CA SER A 47 -9.57 16.27 -13.93
C SER A 47 -8.73 16.83 -15.07
N TYR A 48 -7.41 16.85 -14.92
CA TYR A 48 -6.48 17.27 -15.97
C TYR A 48 -6.59 16.39 -17.22
N VAL A 49 -6.65 15.07 -17.05
CA VAL A 49 -6.78 14.14 -18.16
C VAL A 49 -8.16 14.23 -18.83
N GLU A 50 -9.24 14.36 -18.06
CA GLU A 50 -10.59 14.58 -18.60
C GLU A 50 -10.69 15.83 -19.48
N VAL A 51 -9.99 16.91 -19.10
CA VAL A 51 -10.03 18.18 -19.83
C VAL A 51 -9.09 18.18 -21.04
N ASN A 52 -8.00 17.40 -21.02
CA ASN A 52 -7.00 17.34 -22.08
C ASN A 52 -7.22 16.15 -23.02
N ASP A 53 -8.32 16.26 -23.76
CA ASP A 53 -9.00 15.25 -24.60
C ASP A 53 -8.20 14.69 -25.80
N ARG A 54 -6.96 15.12 -26.08
CA ARG A 54 -6.30 14.78 -27.37
C ARG A 54 -4.80 14.49 -27.39
N TYR A 55 -4.01 15.00 -26.45
CA TYR A 55 -2.53 14.89 -26.54
C TYR A 55 -1.88 14.80 -25.16
N PHE A 56 -2.40 13.89 -24.33
CA PHE A 56 -1.74 13.57 -23.07
C PHE A 56 -0.56 12.63 -23.35
N THR A 57 0.64 13.02 -22.92
CA THR A 57 1.87 12.24 -22.97
C THR A 57 2.47 12.12 -21.57
N GLU A 58 3.34 11.13 -21.37
CA GLU A 58 4.17 11.01 -20.15
C GLU A 58 4.92 12.30 -19.84
N GLU A 59 5.45 12.98 -20.84
CA GLU A 59 6.12 14.27 -20.69
C GLU A 59 5.15 15.35 -20.18
N SER A 60 3.96 15.46 -20.77
CA SER A 60 2.94 16.45 -20.33
C SER A 60 2.37 16.15 -18.94
N LEU A 61 2.28 14.86 -18.58
CA LEU A 61 1.86 14.46 -17.24
C LEU A 61 2.96 14.76 -16.21
N ASN A 62 4.22 14.46 -16.54
CA ASN A 62 5.36 14.82 -15.69
C ASN A 62 5.46 16.35 -15.52
N GLU A 63 5.26 17.14 -16.57
CA GLU A 63 5.21 18.61 -16.50
C GLU A 63 4.05 19.11 -15.63
N TYR A 64 2.87 18.47 -15.72
CA TYR A 64 1.75 18.76 -14.84
C TYR A 64 2.07 18.41 -13.38
N LEU A 65 2.68 17.24 -13.15
CA LEU A 65 3.04 16.75 -11.83
C LEU A 65 4.18 17.53 -11.18
N ASP A 66 5.00 18.23 -11.98
CA ASP A 66 6.08 19.10 -11.50
C ASP A 66 5.54 20.22 -10.58
N ALA A 67 4.27 20.62 -10.73
CA ALA A 67 3.60 21.56 -9.82
C ALA A 67 3.46 21.03 -8.38
N TYR A 68 3.51 19.71 -8.18
CA TYR A 68 3.43 19.06 -6.86
C TYR A 68 4.81 18.85 -6.20
N ARG A 69 5.87 19.49 -6.72
CA ARG A 69 7.23 19.50 -6.16
C ARG A 69 7.26 19.91 -4.69
N LYS A 70 7.17 18.93 -3.79
CA LYS A 70 7.57 19.04 -2.38
C LYS A 70 8.84 18.20 -2.20
N LYS A 71 9.82 18.73 -1.47
CA LYS A 71 11.20 18.21 -1.42
C LYS A 71 11.37 16.75 -0.95
N ASP A 72 10.29 16.07 -0.55
CA ASP A 72 10.35 14.77 0.11
C ASP A 72 9.19 13.81 -0.29
N LEU A 73 8.59 13.97 -1.47
CA LEU A 73 7.55 13.05 -1.95
C LEU A 73 7.97 12.45 -3.29
N ASN A 74 7.97 11.12 -3.36
CA ASN A 74 8.03 10.38 -4.61
C ASN A 74 6.60 10.09 -5.03
N ILE A 75 6.21 10.59 -6.20
CA ILE A 75 4.86 10.47 -6.73
C ILE A 75 4.94 9.63 -8.00
N LYS A 76 4.27 8.48 -8.02
CA LYS A 76 4.10 7.69 -9.25
C LYS A 76 2.64 7.75 -9.66
N VAL A 77 2.41 8.17 -10.90
CA VAL A 77 1.07 8.23 -11.47
C VAL A 77 0.97 7.24 -12.60
N LEU A 78 0.07 6.29 -12.42
CA LEU A 78 -0.36 5.36 -13.45
C LEU A 78 -1.65 5.87 -14.06
N TYR A 79 -1.61 6.18 -15.34
CA TYR A 79 -2.80 6.39 -16.15
C TYR A 79 -3.03 5.16 -17.04
N ASN A 80 -4.20 4.54 -16.92
CA ASN A 80 -4.56 3.40 -17.75
C ASN A 80 -5.97 3.55 -18.32
N GLN A 81 -6.07 3.76 -19.64
CA GLN A 81 -7.32 3.83 -20.35
C GLN A 81 -7.68 2.47 -20.97
N HIS A 82 -8.97 2.14 -20.91
CA HIS A 82 -9.51 0.94 -21.51
C HIS A 82 -9.28 0.99 -23.04
N PRO A 83 -8.83 -0.12 -23.66
CA PRO A 83 -8.48 -0.13 -25.09
C PRO A 83 -9.68 0.06 -26.03
N ASP A 84 -10.86 -0.41 -25.61
CA ASP A 84 -12.07 -0.42 -26.46
C ASP A 84 -13.10 0.65 -26.06
N ASP A 85 -12.83 1.44 -25.01
CA ASP A 85 -13.76 2.48 -24.59
C ASP A 85 -13.08 3.69 -23.92
N LYS A 86 -13.91 4.65 -23.50
CA LYS A 86 -13.48 5.94 -22.97
C LYS A 86 -13.12 5.93 -21.48
N ARG A 87 -13.28 4.80 -20.78
CA ARG A 87 -13.02 4.69 -19.33
C ARG A 87 -11.54 4.63 -19.06
N PHE A 88 -11.09 5.30 -18.01
CA PHE A 88 -9.72 5.21 -17.55
C PHE A 88 -9.62 5.19 -16.03
N ILE A 89 -8.47 4.72 -15.55
CA ILE A 89 -8.09 4.67 -14.15
C ILE A 89 -6.83 5.50 -13.98
N VAL A 90 -6.87 6.43 -13.04
CA VAL A 90 -5.67 7.10 -12.51
C VAL A 90 -5.39 6.50 -11.15
N LYS A 91 -4.20 5.94 -10.98
CA LYS A 91 -3.66 5.52 -9.69
C LYS A 91 -2.47 6.41 -9.37
N VAL A 92 -2.49 6.98 -8.17
CA VAL A 92 -1.39 7.76 -7.62
C VAL A 92 -0.83 7.02 -6.42
N ASP A 93 0.45 6.71 -6.50
CA ASP A 93 1.28 6.25 -5.42
C ASP A 93 2.08 7.46 -4.92
N VAL A 94 1.92 7.79 -3.64
CA VAL A 94 2.72 8.81 -2.97
C VAL A 94 3.49 8.13 -1.86
N GLN A 95 4.81 8.09 -2.03
CA GLN A 95 5.75 7.66 -1.02
C GLN A 95 6.44 8.89 -0.43
N ALA A 96 6.33 9.08 0.89
CA ALA A 96 7.11 10.09 1.59
C ALA A 96 8.57 9.60 1.69
N ASN A 97 9.48 10.30 1.02
CA ASN A 97 10.92 10.00 1.04
C ASN A 97 11.61 11.01 1.96
N TRP A 98 11.63 10.70 3.25
CA TRP A 98 12.54 11.33 4.19
C TRP A 98 13.76 10.44 4.36
N ASP A 99 14.92 11.00 4.76
CA ASP A 99 16.14 10.29 5.18
C ASP A 99 15.91 9.43 6.47
N SER A 100 14.79 8.72 6.49
CA SER A 100 14.20 7.97 7.58
C SER A 100 13.97 6.56 7.07
N ILE A 101 14.15 5.57 7.93
CA ILE A 101 13.80 4.17 7.65
C ILE A 101 12.28 3.94 7.49
N TYR A 102 11.47 5.01 7.50
CA TYR A 102 10.02 5.02 7.36
C TYR A 102 9.62 5.81 6.12
N SER A 103 9.15 5.10 5.11
CA SER A 103 8.63 5.67 3.88
C SER A 103 7.18 5.23 3.70
N PRO A 104 6.21 5.87 4.40
CA PRO A 104 4.80 5.52 4.27
C PRO A 104 4.36 5.79 2.84
N THR A 105 3.71 4.79 2.25
CA THR A 105 3.16 4.85 0.90
C THR A 105 1.65 4.89 0.97
N ALA A 106 1.03 5.84 0.28
CA ALA A 106 -0.41 5.88 0.09
C ALA A 106 -0.77 5.65 -1.37
N TYR A 107 -1.77 4.79 -1.58
CA TYR A 107 -2.37 4.54 -2.88
C TYR A 107 -3.73 5.20 -2.93
N PHE A 108 -3.98 5.97 -3.96
CA PHE A 108 -5.30 6.46 -4.27
C PHE A 108 -5.61 6.22 -5.75
N HIS A 109 -6.83 5.77 -6.03
CA HIS A 109 -7.30 5.64 -7.40
C HIS A 109 -8.60 6.40 -7.58
N THR A 110 -8.81 6.88 -8.80
CA THR A 110 -10.10 7.40 -9.23
C THR A 110 -10.37 6.94 -10.65
N ARG A 111 -11.65 6.95 -11.00
CA ARG A 111 -12.17 6.46 -12.27
C ARG A 111 -12.89 7.59 -12.97
N SER A 112 -12.70 7.68 -14.26
CA SER A 112 -13.51 8.58 -15.07
C SER A 112 -13.61 8.16 -16.53
N ILE A 113 -14.30 8.98 -17.30
CA ILE A 113 -14.54 8.83 -18.74
C ILE A 113 -13.84 9.99 -19.44
N ASN A 114 -12.81 9.69 -20.22
CA ASN A 114 -12.14 10.66 -21.06
C ASN A 114 -13.04 10.92 -22.28
N LEU A 115 -13.38 12.17 -22.58
CA LEU A 115 -14.30 12.48 -23.68
C LEU A 115 -13.63 12.42 -25.05
N GLY A 116 -12.32 12.19 -25.08
CA GLY A 116 -11.42 12.27 -26.21
C GLY A 116 -10.96 10.93 -26.75
N ASP A 117 -9.98 10.98 -27.63
CA ASP A 117 -9.38 9.78 -28.21
C ASP A 117 -8.33 9.22 -27.21
N PRO A 118 -8.34 7.90 -26.93
CA PRO A 118 -7.41 7.32 -25.97
C PRO A 118 -5.95 7.53 -26.40
N PRO A 119 -5.01 7.82 -25.48
CA PRO A 119 -3.61 7.83 -25.83
C PRO A 119 -3.20 6.41 -26.26
N PRO A 120 -2.28 6.27 -27.23
CA PRO A 120 -1.95 4.98 -27.82
C PRO A 120 -1.31 3.99 -26.83
N ARG A 121 -0.91 4.45 -25.64
CA ARG A 121 -0.42 3.64 -24.52
C ARG A 121 -0.93 4.18 -23.19
N SER A 122 -1.00 3.31 -22.19
CA SER A 122 -1.02 3.71 -20.78
C SER A 122 0.19 4.60 -20.50
N ILE A 123 -0.01 5.70 -19.80
CA ILE A 123 1.02 6.70 -19.53
C ILE A 123 1.45 6.53 -18.08
N PHE A 124 2.74 6.26 -17.90
CA PHE A 124 3.37 6.15 -16.60
C PHE A 124 4.17 7.41 -16.40
N ALA A 125 3.81 8.22 -15.41
CA ALA A 125 4.61 9.37 -15.03
C ALA A 125 5.24 9.07 -13.67
N ARG A 126 6.57 9.18 -13.63
CA ARG A 126 7.35 9.02 -12.41
C ARG A 126 7.93 10.37 -12.04
N PHE A 127 7.55 10.82 -10.86
CA PHE A 127 8.18 11.95 -10.22
C PHE A 127 9.42 11.46 -9.46
N ASP A 128 10.43 11.00 -10.19
CA ASP A 128 11.70 10.56 -9.61
C ASP A 128 12.57 11.78 -9.27
N ASN A 129 13.15 11.82 -8.07
CA ASN A 129 14.01 12.92 -7.59
C ASN A 129 15.43 12.91 -8.22
N GLN A 130 15.57 12.41 -9.44
CA GLN A 130 16.86 12.38 -10.14
C GLN A 130 16.80 13.16 -11.44
N THR A 131 17.09 14.46 -11.32
CA THR A 131 17.95 15.10 -12.31
C THR A 131 18.64 16.31 -11.67
N GLU A 132 19.96 16.20 -11.53
CA GLU A 132 20.84 17.36 -11.56
C GLU A 132 20.58 18.12 -12.87
N ILE A 133 19.68 19.10 -12.87
CA ILE A 133 19.74 20.17 -13.86
C ILE A 133 20.60 21.27 -13.27
N SER A 134 21.89 21.15 -13.55
CA SER A 134 22.82 22.26 -13.43
C SER A 134 22.28 23.50 -14.14
N LYS A 135 22.18 24.58 -13.34
CA LYS A 135 22.32 26.00 -13.68
C LYS A 135 21.15 26.74 -14.36
N LYS A 136 20.59 27.62 -13.51
CA LYS A 136 20.20 29.04 -13.73
C LYS A 136 19.00 29.24 -14.67
N THR A 137 17.96 29.93 -14.22
CA THR A 137 18.02 31.41 -14.11
C THR A 137 17.09 31.97 -13.02
N ASN A 138 17.63 32.95 -12.28
CA ASN A 138 16.95 33.84 -11.33
C ASN A 138 15.58 34.34 -11.80
N VAL A 139 14.57 34.28 -10.93
CA VAL A 139 13.72 35.44 -10.64
C VAL A 139 13.41 35.50 -9.14
N GLN A 140 13.51 36.71 -8.63
CA GLN A 140 13.39 37.18 -7.26
C GLN A 140 12.07 36.82 -6.57
N ALA A 141 12.13 36.52 -5.27
CA ALA A 141 10.98 36.35 -4.40
C ALA A 141 10.22 37.67 -4.16
N SER A 142 8.88 37.58 -4.12
CA SER A 142 8.03 38.50 -3.34
C SER A 142 6.97 37.70 -2.58
N LYS A 143 6.83 38.03 -1.29
CA LYS A 143 5.85 37.53 -0.34
C LYS A 143 4.43 37.95 -0.75
N ASP A 144 3.45 37.07 -0.55
CA ASP A 144 2.23 37.34 0.27
C ASP A 144 1.30 36.12 0.27
N GLU A 145 0.51 36.03 1.34
CA GLU A 145 -0.33 34.92 1.80
C GLU A 145 -1.56 34.64 0.91
N ASP A 146 -2.03 33.39 1.01
CA ASP A 146 -3.36 32.86 0.62
C ASP A 146 -3.74 32.91 -0.88
N LYS A 147 -3.42 31.84 -1.63
CA LYS A 147 -3.98 31.60 -2.98
C LYS A 147 -4.20 30.13 -3.28
N GLN A 148 -5.47 29.83 -3.59
CA GLN A 148 -5.91 28.76 -4.48
C GLN A 148 -4.99 28.68 -5.70
N ILE A 149 -4.45 27.49 -5.97
CA ILE A 149 -3.51 27.27 -7.06
C ILE A 149 -4.29 27.29 -8.38
N ASP A 150 -4.38 28.46 -9.02
CA ASP A 150 -4.80 28.57 -10.42
C ASP A 150 -3.67 28.04 -11.30
N ILE A 151 -3.79 26.79 -11.75
CA ILE A 151 -2.90 26.19 -12.76
C ILE A 151 -3.36 26.65 -14.15
N PRO A 152 -2.50 27.29 -14.97
CA PRO A 152 -2.90 27.76 -16.29
C PRO A 152 -3.08 26.58 -17.25
N ALA A 153 -4.23 26.53 -17.94
CA ALA A 153 -4.45 25.64 -19.07
C ALA A 153 -3.51 26.01 -20.22
N VAL A 154 -2.40 25.30 -20.38
CA VAL A 154 -1.48 25.47 -21.51
C VAL A 154 -2.05 24.71 -22.69
N ALA A 155 -2.60 25.44 -23.67
CA ALA A 155 -3.01 24.88 -24.95
C ALA A 155 -1.76 24.46 -25.75
N ILE A 156 -1.45 23.16 -25.79
CA ILE A 156 -0.36 22.62 -26.60
C ILE A 156 -0.84 22.47 -28.04
N THR A 157 -0.35 23.32 -28.94
CA THR A 157 -0.58 23.25 -30.38
C THR A 157 0.16 22.08 -31.02
N ASN A 158 -0.57 21.29 -31.81
CA ASN A 158 -0.13 20.17 -32.69
C ASN A 158 1.36 20.18 -33.07
N LYS A 159 2.16 19.33 -32.40
CA LYS A 159 3.47 18.88 -32.87
C LYS A 159 3.38 17.43 -33.33
N THR A 160 3.91 17.18 -34.52
CA THR A 160 4.07 15.90 -35.19
C THR A 160 4.58 14.81 -34.25
N GLU A 161 3.91 13.64 -34.23
CA GLU A 161 4.21 12.48 -33.38
C GLU A 161 5.71 12.09 -33.45
N ALA A 162 6.39 12.21 -32.31
CA ALA A 162 7.74 11.68 -32.13
C ALA A 162 7.71 10.14 -32.18
N PRO A 163 8.81 9.48 -32.63
CA PRO A 163 8.88 8.03 -32.64
C PRO A 163 8.66 7.45 -31.23
N ARG A 164 7.80 6.43 -31.14
CA ARG A 164 7.37 5.83 -29.87
C ARG A 164 8.57 5.27 -29.08
N PRO A 165 8.72 5.59 -27.78
CA PRO A 165 9.79 5.04 -26.95
C PRO A 165 9.61 3.52 -26.75
N SER A 166 10.71 2.77 -26.66
CA SER A 166 10.73 1.32 -26.42
C SER A 166 10.29 0.97 -25.00
N ILE A 167 9.57 -0.14 -24.82
CA ILE A 167 9.21 -0.67 -23.50
C ILE A 167 10.47 -1.02 -22.71
N THR A 168 10.52 -0.61 -21.46
CA THR A 168 11.61 -0.87 -20.53
C THR A 168 11.25 -1.97 -19.53
N ASP A 169 12.26 -2.61 -18.92
CA ASP A 169 12.05 -3.57 -17.82
C ASP A 169 11.25 -2.95 -16.67
N GLN A 170 11.45 -1.66 -16.48
CA GLN A 170 10.79 -0.91 -15.44
C GLN A 170 9.28 -0.76 -15.68
N ASP A 171 8.85 -0.62 -16.94
CA ASP A 171 7.43 -0.63 -17.31
C ASP A 171 6.79 -1.99 -17.05
N ILE A 172 7.54 -3.07 -17.31
CA ILE A 172 7.11 -4.45 -17.07
C ILE A 172 6.99 -4.74 -15.56
N GLU A 173 7.96 -4.30 -14.77
CA GLU A 173 7.92 -4.42 -13.30
C GLU A 173 6.68 -3.73 -12.74
N THR A 174 6.45 -2.48 -13.15
CA THR A 174 5.28 -1.70 -12.72
C THR A 174 3.96 -2.31 -13.20
N LEU A 175 3.90 -2.90 -14.39
CA LEU A 175 2.72 -3.63 -14.86
C LEU A 175 2.35 -4.78 -13.91
N ILE A 176 3.33 -5.60 -13.51
CA ILE A 176 3.13 -6.75 -12.64
C ILE A 176 2.79 -6.32 -11.20
N GLU A 177 3.52 -5.37 -10.64
CA GLU A 177 3.23 -4.82 -9.30
C GLU A 177 1.81 -4.25 -9.21
N ASN A 178 1.36 -3.55 -10.27
CA ASN A 178 0.02 -3.02 -10.33
C ASN A 178 -1.03 -4.11 -10.50
N TYR A 179 -0.77 -5.15 -11.29
CA TYR A 179 -1.70 -6.26 -11.42
C TYR A 179 -1.95 -6.96 -10.07
N VAL A 180 -0.89 -7.26 -9.32
CA VAL A 180 -1.03 -7.89 -8.00
C VAL A 180 -1.74 -6.96 -7.01
N THR A 181 -1.34 -5.69 -6.96
CA THR A 181 -1.90 -4.71 -6.02
C THR A 181 -3.37 -4.39 -6.33
N LEU A 182 -3.68 -4.06 -7.58
CA LEU A 182 -5.05 -3.76 -8.02
C LEU A 182 -5.92 -5.02 -8.04
N GLY A 183 -5.33 -6.21 -8.13
CA GLY A 183 -6.02 -7.48 -7.96
C GLY A 183 -6.69 -7.57 -6.59
N MET A 184 -6.03 -7.12 -5.52
CA MET A 184 -6.62 -7.11 -4.18
C MET A 184 -7.77 -6.12 -4.05
N GLU A 185 -7.67 -4.96 -4.69
CA GLU A 185 -8.79 -4.00 -4.77
C GLU A 185 -9.96 -4.57 -5.58
N ALA A 186 -9.66 -5.23 -6.70
CA ALA A 186 -10.65 -5.91 -7.53
C ALA A 186 -11.40 -7.01 -6.77
N ILE A 187 -10.68 -7.77 -5.93
CA ILE A 187 -11.25 -8.77 -5.04
C ILE A 187 -12.16 -8.08 -4.00
N ARG A 188 -11.64 -7.09 -3.27
CA ARG A 188 -12.35 -6.41 -2.19
C ARG A 188 -13.66 -5.76 -2.66
N ASP A 189 -13.59 -5.06 -3.78
CA ASP A 189 -14.73 -4.32 -4.35
C ASP A 189 -15.60 -5.17 -5.29
N LYS A 190 -15.20 -6.43 -5.54
CA LYS A 190 -15.87 -7.35 -6.48
C LYS A 190 -15.97 -6.77 -7.90
N ASP A 191 -14.93 -6.04 -8.30
CA ASP A 191 -14.94 -5.27 -9.54
C ASP A 191 -13.70 -5.58 -10.39
N PHE A 192 -13.88 -6.42 -11.40
CA PHE A 192 -12.82 -6.80 -12.33
C PHE A 192 -12.21 -5.61 -13.11
N SER A 193 -12.95 -4.51 -13.27
CA SER A 193 -12.48 -3.40 -14.10
C SER A 193 -11.24 -2.68 -13.52
N TYR A 194 -10.87 -2.92 -12.26
CA TYR A 194 -9.60 -2.47 -11.70
C TYR A 194 -8.37 -3.06 -12.39
N ILE A 195 -8.45 -4.32 -12.82
CA ILE A 195 -7.32 -5.04 -13.44
C ILE A 195 -7.53 -5.31 -14.91
N GLU A 196 -8.78 -5.29 -15.40
CA GLU A 196 -9.14 -5.49 -16.81
C GLU A 196 -8.17 -4.81 -17.80
N PRO A 197 -7.79 -3.52 -17.63
CA PRO A 197 -6.94 -2.86 -18.60
C PRO A 197 -5.48 -3.33 -18.59
N LEU A 198 -5.04 -4.09 -17.59
CA LEU A 198 -3.68 -4.66 -17.50
C LEU A 198 -3.57 -6.00 -18.21
N LEU A 199 -4.71 -6.60 -18.57
CA LEU A 199 -4.80 -7.94 -19.09
C LEU A 199 -5.00 -7.92 -20.61
N ASP A 200 -4.43 -8.92 -21.28
CA ASP A 200 -4.72 -9.20 -22.66
C ASP A 200 -6.14 -9.80 -22.76
N PRO A 201 -7.10 -9.17 -23.47
CA PRO A 201 -8.47 -9.69 -23.58
C PRO A 201 -8.55 -11.08 -24.22
N GLN A 202 -7.54 -11.47 -25.00
CA GLN A 202 -7.43 -12.82 -25.58
C GLN A 202 -6.56 -13.75 -24.74
N GLY A 203 -5.99 -13.24 -23.65
CA GLY A 203 -5.16 -13.99 -22.72
C GLY A 203 -5.98 -14.92 -21.83
N LYS A 204 -5.36 -16.03 -21.44
CA LYS A 204 -5.95 -16.97 -20.49
C LYS A 204 -6.26 -16.30 -19.15
N ILE A 205 -5.37 -15.40 -18.72
CA ILE A 205 -5.46 -14.71 -17.44
C ILE A 205 -6.73 -13.85 -17.33
N TYR A 206 -7.25 -13.30 -18.44
CA TYR A 206 -8.41 -12.41 -18.42
C TYR A 206 -9.64 -13.09 -17.78
N ASN A 207 -9.98 -14.29 -18.24
CA ASN A 207 -11.10 -15.07 -17.70
C ASN A 207 -10.75 -15.70 -16.33
N GLU A 208 -9.50 -16.10 -16.12
CA GLU A 208 -9.05 -16.68 -14.86
C GLU A 208 -9.14 -15.68 -13.70
N SER A 209 -8.74 -14.43 -13.92
CA SER A 209 -8.82 -13.37 -12.92
C SER A 209 -10.27 -13.03 -12.56
N GLN A 210 -11.20 -13.02 -13.52
CA GLN A 210 -12.63 -12.86 -13.23
C GLN A 210 -13.16 -13.98 -12.32
N GLY A 211 -12.85 -15.24 -12.67
CA GLY A 211 -13.24 -16.40 -11.87
C GLY A 211 -12.61 -16.43 -10.49
N ALA A 212 -11.34 -15.99 -10.37
CA ALA A 212 -10.64 -15.88 -9.10
C ALA A 212 -11.28 -14.84 -8.18
N ILE A 213 -11.57 -13.63 -8.70
CA ILE A 213 -12.28 -12.59 -7.94
C ILE A 213 -13.59 -13.14 -7.38
N GLN A 214 -14.40 -13.81 -8.20
CA GLN A 214 -15.64 -14.42 -7.75
C GLN A 214 -15.40 -15.49 -6.66
N THR A 215 -14.48 -16.42 -6.90
CA THR A 215 -14.21 -17.55 -6.01
C THR A 215 -13.70 -17.11 -4.63
N ILE A 216 -12.81 -16.13 -4.58
CA ILE A 216 -12.24 -15.60 -3.32
C ILE A 216 -13.35 -14.94 -2.49
N ASN A 217 -14.20 -14.14 -3.14
CA ASN A 217 -15.35 -13.51 -2.53
C ASN A 217 -16.40 -14.50 -2.02
N GLU A 218 -16.70 -15.56 -2.77
CA GLU A 218 -17.63 -16.62 -2.35
C GLU A 218 -17.12 -17.39 -1.13
N LYS A 219 -15.80 -17.53 -0.98
CA LYS A 219 -15.16 -18.16 0.18
C LYS A 219 -15.06 -17.23 1.39
N GLY A 220 -15.40 -15.95 1.25
CA GLY A 220 -15.27 -14.95 2.32
C GLY A 220 -13.82 -14.75 2.78
N LEU A 221 -12.86 -14.94 1.87
CA LEU A 221 -11.46 -14.68 2.13
C LEU A 221 -11.16 -13.20 1.92
N GLU A 222 -10.37 -12.61 2.80
CA GLU A 222 -9.79 -11.29 2.58
C GLU A 222 -8.27 -11.45 2.41
N GLU A 223 -7.71 -10.73 1.44
CA GLU A 223 -6.30 -10.80 1.10
C GLU A 223 -5.70 -9.39 1.10
N GLU A 224 -4.53 -9.24 1.72
CA GLU A 224 -3.76 -8.00 1.80
C GLU A 224 -2.35 -8.25 1.26
N VAL A 225 -1.90 -7.42 0.31
CA VAL A 225 -0.54 -7.50 -0.22
C VAL A 225 0.47 -7.00 0.81
N VAL A 226 1.44 -7.85 1.14
CA VAL A 226 2.60 -7.47 1.99
C VAL A 226 3.79 -7.08 1.12
N THR A 227 4.11 -7.91 0.12
CA THR A 227 5.23 -7.64 -0.79
C THR A 227 4.95 -8.16 -2.18
N VAL A 228 5.51 -7.48 -3.17
CA VAL A 228 5.65 -7.97 -4.54
C VAL A 228 7.05 -7.59 -4.97
N GLN A 229 7.85 -8.58 -5.35
CA GLN A 229 9.22 -8.38 -5.79
C GLN A 229 9.40 -9.04 -7.14
N VAL A 230 9.72 -8.25 -8.16
CA VAL A 230 10.08 -8.79 -9.47
C VAL A 230 11.50 -9.34 -9.39
N GLN A 231 11.62 -10.66 -9.47
CA GLN A 231 12.91 -11.35 -9.33
C GLN A 231 13.66 -11.41 -10.66
N ASN A 232 12.93 -11.59 -11.76
CA ASN A 232 13.52 -11.77 -13.07
C ASN A 232 12.56 -11.36 -14.19
N ILE A 233 13.09 -10.66 -15.18
CA ILE A 233 12.40 -10.34 -16.44
C ILE A 233 13.23 -10.97 -17.55
N ASN A 234 12.61 -11.85 -18.33
CA ASN A 234 13.24 -12.54 -19.45
C ASN A 234 12.52 -12.19 -20.76
N HIS A 235 13.24 -11.53 -21.67
CA HIS A 235 12.73 -11.18 -23.00
C HIS A 235 12.93 -12.36 -23.95
N ASN A 236 11.91 -13.19 -24.11
CA ASN A 236 11.95 -14.32 -25.05
C ASN A 236 11.95 -13.82 -26.50
N SER A 237 11.26 -12.71 -26.76
CA SER A 237 11.29 -11.93 -28.00
C SER A 237 10.87 -10.48 -27.73
N SER A 238 10.84 -9.63 -28.76
CA SER A 238 10.36 -8.25 -28.63
C SER A 238 8.88 -8.12 -28.24
N THR A 239 8.09 -9.19 -28.37
CA THR A 239 6.66 -9.21 -28.06
C THR A 239 6.26 -10.24 -27.02
N ASP A 240 7.22 -10.99 -26.48
CA ASP A 240 6.95 -12.09 -25.56
C ASP A 240 7.97 -12.09 -24.42
N ILE A 241 7.47 -11.80 -23.21
CA ILE A 241 8.29 -11.56 -22.03
C ILE A 241 7.78 -12.47 -20.91
N THR A 242 8.70 -13.14 -20.21
CA THR A 242 8.39 -13.89 -19.00
C THR A 242 8.86 -13.11 -17.78
N VAL A 243 8.00 -12.94 -16.80
CA VAL A 243 8.31 -12.24 -15.54
C VAL A 243 8.13 -13.20 -14.38
N LYS A 244 9.10 -13.26 -13.47
CA LYS A 244 9.01 -14.03 -12.23
C LYS A 244 8.96 -13.12 -11.02
N THR A 245 8.11 -13.44 -10.07
CA THR A 245 7.90 -12.67 -8.85
C THR A 245 7.98 -13.54 -7.61
N TYR A 246 8.32 -12.88 -6.50
CA TYR A 246 7.98 -13.33 -5.15
C TYR A 246 6.91 -12.39 -4.58
N GLU A 247 5.84 -12.97 -4.07
CA GLU A 247 4.67 -12.25 -3.59
C GLU A 247 4.30 -12.76 -2.19
N GLU A 248 4.00 -11.86 -1.26
CA GLU A 248 3.50 -12.23 0.06
C GLU A 248 2.16 -11.57 0.33
N PHE A 249 1.25 -12.35 0.91
CA PHE A 249 -0.09 -11.91 1.28
C PHE A 249 -0.43 -12.31 2.71
N ILE A 250 -1.13 -11.42 3.42
CA ILE A 250 -1.90 -11.81 4.60
C ILE A 250 -3.27 -12.27 4.12
N ILE A 251 -3.62 -13.52 4.41
CA ILE A 251 -4.93 -14.08 4.12
C ILE A 251 -5.72 -14.20 5.42
N ALA A 252 -6.83 -13.47 5.50
CA ALA A 252 -7.80 -13.61 6.57
C ALA A 252 -8.93 -14.57 6.17
N TYR A 253 -9.23 -15.51 7.06
CA TYR A 253 -10.24 -16.54 6.87
C TYR A 253 -11.52 -16.19 7.62
N PRO A 254 -12.69 -16.72 7.21
CA PRO A 254 -13.97 -16.47 7.89
C PRO A 254 -14.00 -16.83 9.38
N ASN A 255 -13.11 -17.71 9.83
CA ASN A 255 -12.98 -18.08 11.24
C ASN A 255 -12.13 -17.07 12.06
N GLY A 256 -11.77 -15.93 11.48
CA GLY A 256 -10.93 -14.90 12.11
C GLY A 256 -9.41 -15.20 12.09
N SER A 257 -8.99 -16.43 11.75
CA SER A 257 -7.57 -16.75 11.64
C SER A 257 -6.93 -16.04 10.46
N LYS A 258 -5.65 -15.68 10.60
CA LYS A 258 -4.86 -15.05 9.55
C LYS A 258 -3.59 -15.86 9.28
N LYS A 259 -3.17 -15.90 8.02
CA LYS A 259 -1.90 -16.51 7.60
C LYS A 259 -1.09 -15.56 6.73
N LEU A 260 0.22 -15.55 6.91
CA LEU A 260 1.17 -14.94 5.99
C LEU A 260 1.58 -16.01 5.00
N LYS A 261 1.34 -15.77 3.72
CA LYS A 261 1.66 -16.73 2.67
C LYS A 261 2.55 -16.11 1.62
N GLY A 262 3.62 -16.82 1.27
CA GLY A 262 4.54 -16.44 0.21
C GLY A 262 4.37 -17.31 -1.02
N TYR A 263 4.47 -16.70 -2.20
CA TYR A 263 4.29 -17.33 -3.49
C TYR A 263 5.42 -16.96 -4.44
N ASN A 264 5.88 -17.94 -5.22
CA ASN A 264 6.64 -17.68 -6.43
C ASN A 264 5.68 -17.77 -7.61
N SER A 265 5.54 -16.68 -8.37
CA SER A 265 4.66 -16.62 -9.53
C SER A 265 5.47 -16.37 -10.80
N SER A 266 4.95 -16.82 -11.94
CA SER A 266 5.50 -16.48 -13.25
C SER A 266 4.39 -16.08 -14.20
N TYR A 267 4.58 -14.94 -14.84
CA TYR A 267 3.63 -14.35 -15.78
C TYR A 267 4.22 -14.31 -17.18
N ARG A 268 3.36 -14.47 -18.17
CA ARG A 268 3.64 -14.16 -19.57
C ARG A 268 3.05 -12.81 -19.90
N VAL A 269 3.90 -11.88 -20.35
CA VAL A 269 3.51 -10.57 -20.82
C VAL A 269 3.69 -10.51 -22.32
N ARG A 270 2.66 -10.06 -23.05
CA ARG A 270 2.72 -9.80 -24.48
C ARG A 270 2.74 -8.32 -24.76
N VAL A 271 3.57 -7.92 -25.72
CA VAL A 271 3.56 -6.55 -26.24
C VAL A 271 2.69 -6.51 -27.48
N THR A 272 1.69 -5.63 -27.47
CA THR A 272 0.79 -5.41 -28.61
C THR A 272 1.48 -4.67 -29.75
N GLU A 273 0.88 -4.66 -30.94
CA GLU A 273 1.35 -3.86 -32.10
C GLU A 273 1.44 -2.36 -31.80
N GLN A 274 0.71 -1.89 -30.78
CA GLN A 274 0.71 -0.51 -30.32
C GLN A 274 1.86 -0.20 -29.33
N ASN A 275 2.74 -1.17 -29.05
CA ASN A 275 3.82 -1.08 -28.06
C ASN A 275 3.30 -0.96 -26.61
N ARG A 276 2.23 -1.70 -26.30
CA ARG A 276 1.62 -1.78 -24.95
C ARG A 276 1.83 -3.18 -24.36
N PRO A 277 2.47 -3.32 -23.18
CA PRO A 277 2.61 -4.61 -22.51
C PRO A 277 1.31 -4.96 -21.77
N LEU A 278 0.85 -6.20 -21.93
CA LEU A 278 -0.35 -6.75 -21.27
C LEU A 278 -0.05 -8.15 -20.74
N ILE A 279 -0.60 -8.46 -19.56
CA ILE A 279 -0.44 -9.79 -18.98
C ILE A 279 -1.37 -10.74 -19.72
N ASN A 280 -0.81 -11.82 -20.26
CA ASN A 280 -1.52 -12.77 -21.10
C ASN A 280 -1.87 -14.06 -20.36
N GLU A 281 -0.96 -14.55 -19.52
CA GLU A 281 -1.09 -15.84 -18.86
C GLU A 281 -0.32 -15.84 -17.54
N THR A 282 -0.91 -16.45 -16.51
CA THR A 282 -0.16 -16.92 -15.34
C THR A 282 0.40 -18.30 -15.66
N ILE A 283 1.71 -18.40 -15.86
CA ILE A 283 2.39 -19.65 -16.23
C ILE A 283 2.36 -20.61 -15.04
N TYR A 284 2.70 -20.12 -13.86
CA TYR A 284 2.57 -20.87 -12.62
C TYR A 284 2.42 -19.93 -11.41
N VAL A 285 1.84 -20.48 -10.35
CA VAL A 285 1.87 -19.93 -8.98
C VAL A 285 2.21 -21.10 -8.07
N GLU A 286 3.26 -20.95 -7.26
CA GLU A 286 3.71 -21.94 -6.31
C GLU A 286 3.74 -21.33 -4.91
N GLU A 287 3.00 -21.92 -3.96
CA GLU A 287 3.09 -21.54 -2.56
C GLU A 287 4.42 -22.05 -1.98
N VAL A 288 5.24 -21.12 -1.49
CA VAL A 288 6.57 -21.41 -0.94
C VAL A 288 6.66 -21.20 0.57
N SER A 289 5.72 -20.47 1.17
CA SER A 289 5.59 -20.33 2.62
C SER A 289 4.13 -20.16 3.06
N SER A 290 3.81 -20.65 4.27
CA SER A 290 2.50 -20.48 4.90
C SER A 290 2.66 -20.50 6.42
N GLU A 291 2.66 -19.32 7.02
CA GLU A 291 2.85 -19.11 8.46
C GLU A 291 1.59 -18.56 9.10
N VAL A 292 1.37 -18.83 10.39
CA VAL A 292 0.30 -18.16 11.15
C VAL A 292 0.69 -16.70 11.28
N TRP A 293 -0.20 -15.78 10.90
CA TRP A 293 0.03 -14.35 11.04
C TRP A 293 -0.70 -13.83 12.28
N SER A 294 0.04 -13.10 13.10
CA SER A 294 -0.47 -12.27 14.18
C SER A 294 0.11 -10.88 14.01
N ALA A 295 -0.69 -9.84 14.24
CA ALA A 295 -0.19 -8.48 14.16
C ALA A 295 0.99 -8.29 15.15
N PRO A 296 2.02 -7.49 14.84
CA PRO A 296 3.13 -7.25 15.76
C PRO A 296 2.69 -6.73 17.15
N SER A 297 1.65 -5.90 17.19
CA SER A 297 1.02 -5.38 18.41
C SER A 297 0.36 -6.50 19.24
N GLU A 298 -0.29 -7.43 18.58
CA GLU A 298 -0.92 -8.61 19.18
C GLU A 298 0.14 -9.54 19.79
N GLN A 299 1.24 -9.80 19.07
CA GLN A 299 2.36 -10.58 19.58
C GLN A 299 3.01 -9.90 20.80
N ALA A 300 3.24 -8.59 20.73
CA ALA A 300 3.75 -7.82 21.87
C ALA A 300 2.82 -7.92 23.09
N SER A 301 1.51 -7.78 22.89
CA SER A 301 0.50 -7.88 23.95
C SER A 301 0.49 -9.27 24.60
N ARG A 302 0.57 -10.33 23.80
CA ARG A 302 0.67 -11.71 24.30
C ARG A 302 1.93 -11.92 25.16
N GLU A 303 3.07 -11.35 24.79
CA GLU A 303 4.30 -11.43 25.59
C GLU A 303 4.19 -10.66 26.90
N ILE A 304 3.59 -9.47 26.90
CA ILE A 304 3.35 -8.70 28.14
C ILE A 304 2.38 -9.48 29.06
N ILE A 305 1.31 -10.05 28.50
CA ILE A 305 0.35 -10.87 29.25
C ILE A 305 1.04 -12.06 29.93
N LYS A 306 1.88 -12.81 29.20
CA LYS A 306 2.67 -13.91 29.76
C LYS A 306 3.61 -13.45 30.87
N GLY A 307 4.18 -12.25 30.75
CA GLY A 307 5.13 -11.71 31.72
C GLY A 307 4.49 -11.13 32.99
N ALA A 308 3.30 -10.53 32.88
CA ALA A 308 2.73 -9.69 33.93
C ALA A 308 1.32 -10.09 34.40
N CYS A 309 0.54 -10.81 33.60
CA CYS A 309 -0.90 -11.00 33.86
C CYS A 309 -1.29 -12.43 34.23
N VAL A 310 -0.68 -13.44 33.57
CA VAL A 310 -1.09 -14.86 33.69
C VAL A 310 -0.98 -15.42 35.11
N SER A 311 -0.10 -14.87 35.95
CA SER A 311 0.08 -15.31 37.34
C SER A 311 -1.16 -15.09 38.20
N CYS A 312 -1.98 -14.08 37.87
CA CYS A 312 -3.24 -13.79 38.56
C CYS A 312 -4.46 -14.19 37.72
N HIS A 313 -4.39 -14.03 36.40
CA HIS A 313 -5.53 -14.18 35.50
C HIS A 313 -5.59 -15.54 34.78
N GLY A 314 -4.67 -16.47 35.07
CA GLY A 314 -4.65 -17.80 34.44
C GLY A 314 -3.87 -17.83 33.13
N GLY A 315 -3.39 -19.01 32.75
CA GLY A 315 -2.52 -19.19 31.59
C GLY A 315 -3.20 -18.92 30.25
N SER A 316 -4.51 -19.15 30.20
CA SER A 316 -5.41 -18.87 29.10
C SER A 316 -6.33 -17.68 29.42
N LEU A 317 -5.99 -16.86 30.41
CA LEU A 317 -6.80 -15.73 30.90
C LEU A 317 -8.17 -16.12 31.47
N GLU A 318 -8.32 -17.38 31.88
CA GLU A 318 -9.54 -17.98 32.42
C GLU A 318 -9.94 -17.47 33.82
N GLY A 319 -9.06 -16.72 34.47
CA GLY A 319 -9.19 -16.22 35.83
C GLY A 319 -8.43 -17.07 36.85
N GLY A 320 -8.50 -16.66 38.11
CA GLY A 320 -7.86 -17.34 39.24
C GLY A 320 -7.87 -16.47 40.48
N VAL A 321 -6.74 -15.81 40.74
CA VAL A 321 -6.65 -14.75 41.77
C VAL A 321 -7.35 -13.49 41.27
N GLY A 322 -7.11 -13.14 40.01
CA GLY A 322 -7.82 -12.09 39.28
C GLY A 322 -9.04 -12.65 38.53
N PRO A 323 -9.98 -11.78 38.13
CA PRO A 323 -11.13 -12.20 37.34
C PRO A 323 -10.73 -12.72 35.96
N LYS A 324 -11.61 -13.51 35.33
CA LYS A 324 -11.51 -13.93 33.93
C LYS A 324 -11.39 -12.71 32.99
N LEU A 325 -10.50 -12.80 32.00
CA LEU A 325 -10.29 -11.75 30.99
C LEU A 325 -10.65 -12.16 29.56
N THR A 326 -10.93 -13.44 29.27
CA THR A 326 -11.22 -13.88 27.88
C THR A 326 -12.51 -13.32 27.27
N ASP A 327 -13.30 -12.56 28.03
CA ASP A 327 -14.53 -11.89 27.57
C ASP A 327 -14.60 -10.43 28.04
N ILE A 328 -13.45 -9.85 28.44
CA ILE A 328 -13.43 -8.55 29.11
C ILE A 328 -13.95 -7.43 28.22
N GLY A 329 -13.73 -7.50 26.90
CA GLY A 329 -14.25 -6.54 25.92
C GLY A 329 -15.78 -6.45 25.87
N SER A 330 -16.48 -7.51 26.27
CA SER A 330 -17.96 -7.49 26.38
C SER A 330 -18.48 -6.72 27.61
N ARG A 331 -17.60 -6.46 28.58
CA ARG A 331 -17.96 -5.88 29.89
C ARG A 331 -17.34 -4.51 30.14
N MET A 332 -16.26 -4.19 29.43
CA MET A 332 -15.46 -2.99 29.67
C MET A 332 -14.98 -2.42 28.34
N THR A 333 -15.02 -1.09 28.25
CA THR A 333 -14.42 -0.33 27.15
C THR A 333 -12.90 -0.34 27.23
N LYS A 334 -12.24 -0.04 26.11
CA LYS A 334 -10.78 0.13 26.04
C LYS A 334 -10.29 1.12 27.11
N GLU A 335 -10.95 2.26 27.27
CA GLU A 335 -10.57 3.31 28.20
C GLU A 335 -10.67 2.86 29.67
N GLU A 336 -11.68 2.06 29.99
CA GLU A 336 -11.84 1.48 31.33
C GLU A 336 -10.78 0.41 31.62
N ILE A 337 -10.47 -0.44 30.63
CA ILE A 337 -9.39 -1.44 30.73
C ILE A 337 -8.05 -0.74 30.94
N HIS A 338 -7.73 0.26 30.11
CA HIS A 338 -6.52 1.09 30.24
C HIS A 338 -6.43 1.73 31.63
N THR A 339 -7.54 2.29 32.12
CA THR A 339 -7.59 2.92 33.45
C THR A 339 -7.27 1.93 34.58
N ILE A 340 -7.76 0.69 34.49
CA ILE A 340 -7.44 -0.37 35.45
C ILE A 340 -5.97 -0.78 35.34
N LEU A 341 -5.44 -0.94 34.12
CA LEU A 341 -4.04 -1.30 33.91
C LEU A 341 -3.09 -0.26 34.53
N MET A 342 -3.45 1.02 34.46
CA MET A 342 -2.65 2.12 35.02
C MET A 342 -2.79 2.24 36.55
N ASN A 343 -4.01 2.16 37.08
CA ASN A 343 -4.28 2.48 38.48
C ASN A 343 -4.39 1.26 39.40
N GLY A 344 -4.46 0.05 38.83
CA GLY A 344 -4.83 -1.16 39.55
C GLY A 344 -6.31 -1.16 39.95
N LYS A 345 -6.80 -2.31 40.45
CA LYS A 345 -8.16 -2.45 40.96
C LYS A 345 -8.25 -3.58 41.99
N GLY A 346 -8.76 -3.26 43.18
CA GLY A 346 -8.84 -4.22 44.28
C GLY A 346 -7.44 -4.72 44.68
N ILE A 347 -7.19 -6.01 44.50
CA ILE A 347 -5.89 -6.64 44.77
C ILE A 347 -4.89 -6.48 43.62
N MET A 348 -5.33 -6.04 42.44
CA MET A 348 -4.44 -5.81 41.30
C MET A 348 -3.60 -4.54 41.56
N PRO A 349 -2.27 -4.64 41.70
CA PRO A 349 -1.42 -3.49 42.00
C PRO A 349 -1.30 -2.56 40.79
N LYS A 350 -1.04 -1.29 41.06
CA LYS A 350 -0.71 -0.29 40.02
C LYS A 350 0.71 -0.48 39.50
N GLY A 351 0.97 -0.05 38.26
CA GLY A 351 2.32 -0.02 37.69
C GLY A 351 2.89 -1.39 37.30
N LEU A 352 2.04 -2.36 36.99
CA LEU A 352 2.44 -3.68 36.46
C LEU A 352 2.99 -3.58 35.03
N VAL A 353 2.51 -2.58 34.28
CA VAL A 353 2.86 -2.28 32.90
C VAL A 353 3.06 -0.78 32.76
N LYS A 354 3.78 -0.36 31.73
CA LYS A 354 3.94 1.07 31.41
C LYS A 354 2.72 1.62 30.70
N THR A 355 2.62 2.94 30.59
CA THR A 355 1.51 3.61 29.88
C THR A 355 1.40 3.14 28.44
N GLU A 356 2.50 3.05 27.68
CA GLU A 356 2.44 2.56 26.29
C GLU A 356 2.01 1.09 26.17
N GLU A 357 2.37 0.26 27.15
CA GLU A 357 1.99 -1.15 27.22
C GLU A 357 0.53 -1.31 27.64
N ALA A 358 0.03 -0.43 28.51
CA ALA A 358 -1.36 -0.41 28.94
C ALA A 358 -2.32 -0.11 27.78
N GLU A 359 -1.93 0.80 26.88
CA GLU A 359 -2.71 1.11 25.67
C GLU A 359 -2.78 -0.07 24.72
N LEU A 360 -1.64 -0.69 24.39
CA LEU A 360 -1.57 -1.89 23.55
C LEU A 360 -2.37 -3.05 24.13
N LEU A 361 -2.26 -3.27 25.46
CA LEU A 361 -3.02 -4.30 26.14
C LEU A 361 -4.51 -4.00 26.18
N ALA A 362 -4.91 -2.74 26.33
CA ALA A 362 -6.32 -2.37 26.32
C ALA A 362 -6.95 -2.62 24.94
N ASP A 363 -6.24 -2.28 23.86
CA ASP A 363 -6.64 -2.62 22.48
C ASP A 363 -6.78 -4.14 22.31
N TYR A 364 -5.75 -4.89 22.68
CA TYR A 364 -5.77 -6.34 22.54
C TYR A 364 -6.84 -7.03 23.42
N LEU A 365 -7.06 -6.54 24.65
CA LEU A 365 -8.01 -7.12 25.60
C LEU A 365 -9.46 -6.80 25.25
N VAL A 366 -9.74 -5.63 24.67
CA VAL A 366 -11.10 -5.30 24.23
C VAL A 366 -11.49 -6.12 22.99
N GLU A 367 -10.50 -6.53 22.18
CA GLU A 367 -10.67 -7.40 21.00
C GLU A 367 -10.56 -8.91 21.31
N LEU A 368 -10.17 -9.28 22.52
CA LEU A 368 -10.05 -10.67 22.99
C LEU A 368 -11.46 -11.30 23.11
N GLU A 369 -11.92 -11.82 21.97
CA GLU A 369 -13.09 -12.66 21.70
C GLU A 369 -14.46 -12.25 22.28
N HIS A 370 -15.39 -12.09 21.33
CA HIS A 370 -16.78 -12.55 21.41
C HIS A 370 -16.87 -14.02 21.05
#